data_AF-A0A813EAJ7-F1
#
_entry.id   AF-A0A813EAJ7-F1
#
_cell.length_a   1.000
_cell.length_b   1.000
_cell.length_c   1.000
_cell.angle_alpha   90.00
_cell.angle_beta   90.00
_cell.angle_gamma   90.00
#
_symmetry.space_group_name_H-M   'P 1'
#
loop_
_entity.id
_entity.type
_entity.pdbx_description
1 polymer ?
#
loop_
_entity_poly.entity_id
_entity_poly.type
_entity_poly.pdbx_seq_one_letter_code
_entity_poly.pdbx_strand_id
1 'polypeptide(L)'
;INDGLGKQYAQEYEEAQLAVRMVDWFVATEGCDNFRPEKAARLLDSEGLWLTLRRRLLKMWEGIWGPESVDRVALAVLRRMAERPPLDYIATPAECAGLQTFISLCEDGGDGAPARARLHTVL
;
A
#
# COMPACT_ATOMS: atom_id res chain seq x y z
N ILE A 1 11.16 0.37 -31.26
CA ILE A 1 9.75 0.66 -30.87
C ILE A 1 9.38 0.01 -29.54
N ASN A 2 10.03 -1.07 -29.08
CA ASN A 2 9.74 -1.75 -27.80
C ASN A 2 10.88 -1.76 -26.76
N ASP A 3 11.96 -1.02 -26.98
CA ASP A 3 13.08 -1.01 -26.03
C ASP A 3 12.67 -0.26 -24.77
N GLY A 4 12.47 -0.99 -23.68
CA GLY A 4 12.17 -0.44 -22.35
C GLY A 4 10.80 -0.82 -21.78
N LEU A 5 9.82 -1.16 -22.63
CA LEU A 5 8.48 -1.56 -22.18
C LEU A 5 8.52 -2.76 -21.23
N GLY A 6 9.37 -3.75 -21.53
CA GLY A 6 9.54 -4.92 -20.65
C GLY A 6 10.15 -4.56 -19.29
N LYS A 7 11.06 -3.58 -19.23
CA LYS A 7 11.69 -3.14 -17.97
C LYS A 7 10.71 -2.31 -17.14
N GLN A 8 10.00 -1.38 -17.76
CA GLN A 8 8.99 -0.57 -17.10
C GLN A 8 7.85 -1.45 -16.57
N TYR A 9 7.35 -2.38 -17.39
CA TYR A 9 6.31 -3.31 -16.95
C TYR A 9 6.77 -4.19 -15.78
N ALA A 10 7.99 -4.73 -15.84
CA ALA A 10 8.54 -5.53 -14.74
C ALA A 10 8.66 -4.71 -13.45
N GLN A 11 9.14 -3.47 -13.54
CA GLN A 11 9.24 -2.56 -12.40
C GLN A 11 7.86 -2.23 -11.81
N GLU A 12 6.89 -1.86 -12.65
CA GLU A 12 5.53 -1.54 -12.18
C GLU A 12 4.84 -2.75 -11.54
N TYR A 13 5.11 -3.95 -12.05
CA TYR A 13 4.60 -5.20 -11.48
C TYR A 13 5.24 -5.51 -10.12
N GLU A 14 6.55 -5.33 -10.01
CA GLU A 14 7.31 -5.43 -8.77
C GLU A 14 6.79 -4.43 -7.71
N GLU A 15 6.63 -3.17 -8.09
CA GLU A 15 6.09 -2.13 -7.22
C GLU A 15 4.64 -2.40 -6.79
N ALA A 16 3.81 -2.99 -7.67
CA ALA A 16 2.48 -3.43 -7.31
C ALA A 16 2.48 -4.54 -6.26
N GLN A 17 3.40 -5.51 -6.35
CA GLN A 17 3.54 -6.54 -5.33
C GLN A 17 4.02 -5.97 -3.99
N LEU A 18 4.95 -5.01 -4.02
CA LEU A 18 5.38 -4.30 -2.82
C LEU A 18 4.21 -3.54 -2.19
N ALA A 19 3.38 -2.88 -2.99
CA ALA A 19 2.20 -2.16 -2.50
C ALA A 19 1.22 -3.07 -1.74
N VAL A 20 0.92 -4.25 -2.30
CA VAL A 20 0.04 -5.24 -1.65
C VAL A 20 0.62 -5.68 -0.30
N ARG A 21 1.90 -6.08 -0.28
CA ARG A 21 2.57 -6.53 0.96
C ARG A 21 2.67 -5.41 1.99
N MET A 22 2.83 -4.18 1.51
CA MET A 22 2.93 -3.01 2.36
C MET A 22 1.62 -2.69 3.05
N VAL A 23 0.51 -2.71 2.32
CA VAL A 23 -0.82 -2.51 2.88
C VAL A 23 -1.22 -3.64 3.82
N ASP A 24 -0.93 -4.90 3.46
CA ASP A 24 -1.16 -6.04 4.37
C ASP A 24 -0.41 -5.86 5.69
N TRP A 25 0.87 -5.46 5.64
CA TRP A 25 1.66 -5.17 6.83
C TRP A 25 1.15 -3.98 7.63
N PHE A 26 0.74 -2.89 6.98
CA PHE A 26 0.10 -1.73 7.62
C PHE A 26 -1.12 -2.17 8.43
N VAL A 27 -2.04 -2.90 7.79
CA VAL A 27 -3.27 -3.38 8.43
C VAL A 27 -2.94 -4.37 9.55
N ALA A 28 -1.98 -5.28 9.34
CA ALA A 28 -1.60 -6.26 10.35
C ALA A 28 -0.91 -5.66 11.58
N THR A 29 -0.21 -4.53 11.43
CA THR A 29 0.58 -3.92 12.54
C THR A 29 -0.13 -2.78 13.25
N GLU A 30 -0.91 -1.96 12.53
CA GLU A 30 -1.57 -0.78 13.11
C GLU A 30 -3.10 -0.86 13.00
N GLY A 31 -3.65 -1.82 12.25
CA GLY A 31 -5.08 -1.89 11.98
C GLY A 31 -5.58 -0.90 10.93
N CYS A 32 -6.79 -1.17 10.43
CA CYS A 32 -7.41 -0.40 9.34
C CYS A 32 -7.64 1.08 9.67
N ASP A 33 -8.04 1.39 10.91
CA ASP A 33 -8.46 2.75 11.28
C ASP A 33 -7.31 3.77 11.21
N ASN A 34 -6.06 3.33 11.35
CA ASN A 34 -4.88 4.19 11.27
C ASN A 34 -4.51 4.60 9.83
N PHE A 35 -5.12 3.99 8.82
CA PHE A 35 -4.88 4.28 7.41
C PHE A 35 -6.14 4.69 6.65
N ARG A 36 -7.25 4.95 7.36
CA ARG A 36 -8.42 5.64 6.78
C ARG A 36 -7.99 7.01 6.21
N PRO A 37 -8.74 7.57 5.24
CA PRO A 37 -8.31 8.75 4.48
C PRO A 37 -7.77 9.91 5.33
N GLU A 38 -8.47 10.30 6.40
CA GLU A 38 -8.04 11.39 7.29
C GLU A 38 -6.70 11.11 8.00
N LYS A 39 -6.44 9.85 8.38
CA LYS A 39 -5.22 9.45 9.07
C LYS A 39 -4.06 9.28 8.09
N ALA A 40 -4.32 8.73 6.92
CA ALA A 40 -3.37 8.66 5.82
C ALA A 40 -2.91 10.07 5.40
N ALA A 41 -3.84 11.03 5.28
CA ALA A 41 -3.51 12.44 5.03
C ALA A 41 -2.61 13.03 6.12
N ARG A 42 -2.98 12.82 7.40
CA ARG A 42 -2.16 13.28 8.53
C ARG A 42 -0.74 12.70 8.55
N LEU A 43 -0.56 11.45 8.11
CA LEU A 43 0.76 10.82 7.97
C LEU A 43 1.61 11.52 6.91
N LEU A 44 0.99 11.94 5.81
CA LEU A 44 1.65 12.66 4.71
C LEU A 44 2.00 14.11 5.10
N ASP A 45 1.14 14.77 5.87
CA ASP A 45 1.33 16.16 6.30
C ASP A 45 2.31 16.32 7.47
N SER A 46 2.70 15.22 8.12
CA SER A 46 3.58 15.24 9.29
C SER A 46 4.93 14.57 9.01
N GLU A 47 5.97 15.39 8.85
CA GLU A 47 7.34 14.91 8.62
C GLU A 47 7.80 13.91 9.71
N GLY A 48 7.49 14.19 10.99
CA GLY A 48 7.88 13.31 12.09
C GLY A 48 7.20 11.93 12.05
N LEU A 49 5.91 11.89 11.70
CA LEU A 49 5.18 10.63 11.57
C LEU A 49 5.66 9.85 10.34
N TRP A 50 5.84 10.54 9.20
CA TRP A 50 6.40 9.95 8.00
C TRP A 50 7.80 9.37 8.23
N LEU A 51 8.73 10.12 8.84
CA LEU A 51 10.09 9.64 9.13
C LEU A 51 10.10 8.43 10.08
N THR A 52 9.12 8.33 10.97
CA THR A 52 8.98 7.19 11.87
C THR A 52 8.48 5.95 11.12
N LEU A 53 7.46 6.11 10.28
CA LEU A 53 6.95 5.05 9.42
C LEU A 53 8.02 4.59 8.42
N ARG A 54 8.66 5.54 7.72
CA ARG A 54 9.74 5.31 6.76
C ARG A 54 10.87 4.48 7.35
N ARG A 55 11.34 4.79 8.56
CA ARG A 55 12.39 3.98 9.22
C ARG A 55 11.97 2.52 9.42
N ARG A 56 10.69 2.26 9.76
CA ARG A 56 10.16 0.91 9.91
C ARG A 56 10.06 0.20 8.56
N LEU A 57 9.59 0.91 7.54
CA LEU A 57 9.47 0.42 6.17
C LEU A 57 10.82 0.01 5.58
N LEU A 58 11.82 0.89 5.69
CA LEU A 58 13.18 0.62 5.22
C LEU A 58 13.79 -0.58 5.93
N LYS A 59 13.69 -0.65 7.26
CA LYS A 59 14.15 -1.81 8.03
C LYS A 59 13.53 -3.13 7.55
N MET A 60 12.28 -3.11 7.09
CA MET A 60 11.56 -4.31 6.65
C MET A 60 11.91 -4.72 5.22
N TRP A 61 12.06 -3.76 4.30
CA TRP A 61 12.03 -4.05 2.86
C TRP A 61 13.20 -3.50 2.05
N GLU A 62 14.04 -2.62 2.59
CA GLU A 62 15.14 -2.00 1.80
C GLU A 62 16.10 -3.05 1.22
N GLY A 63 16.37 -4.13 1.95
CA GLY A 63 17.30 -5.17 1.51
C GLY A 63 16.80 -6.02 0.34
N ILE A 64 15.50 -5.97 0.04
CA ILE A 64 14.87 -6.73 -1.05
C ILE A 64 14.51 -5.81 -2.21
N TRP A 65 13.97 -4.63 -1.92
CA TRP A 65 13.35 -3.75 -2.92
C TRP A 65 14.14 -2.47 -3.20
N GLY A 66 15.14 -2.17 -2.37
CA GLY A 66 15.86 -0.90 -2.39
C GLY A 66 15.08 0.23 -1.70
N PRO A 67 15.78 1.22 -1.11
CA PRO A 67 15.14 2.29 -0.34
C PRO A 67 14.24 3.19 -1.20
N GLU A 68 14.62 3.44 -2.45
CA GLU A 68 13.86 4.31 -3.36
C GLU A 68 12.49 3.73 -3.72
N SER A 69 12.43 2.43 -4.02
CA SER A 69 11.17 1.76 -4.34
C SER A 69 10.25 1.68 -3.12
N VAL A 70 10.82 1.42 -1.94
CA VAL A 70 10.05 1.42 -0.68
C VAL A 70 9.42 2.79 -0.43
N ASP A 71 10.20 3.87 -0.54
CA ASP A 71 9.69 5.23 -0.34
C ASP A 71 8.62 5.61 -1.37
N ARG A 72 8.91 5.36 -2.66
CA ARG A 72 8.01 5.68 -3.77
C ARG A 72 6.67 4.96 -3.63
N VAL A 73 6.69 3.65 -3.41
CA VAL A 73 5.47 2.84 -3.27
C VAL A 73 4.70 3.23 -2.01
N ALA A 74 5.37 3.46 -0.89
CA ALA A 74 4.70 3.89 0.34
C ALA A 74 3.97 5.21 0.17
N LEU A 75 4.61 6.21 -0.44
CA LEU A 75 3.99 7.50 -0.68
C LEU A 75 2.82 7.39 -1.67
N ALA A 76 2.98 6.61 -2.75
CA ALA A 76 1.91 6.41 -3.72
C ALA A 76 0.67 5.78 -3.07
N VAL A 77 0.88 4.71 -2.30
CA VAL A 77 -0.16 4.01 -1.56
C VAL A 77 -0.84 4.90 -0.52
N LEU A 78 -0.07 5.64 0.30
CA LEU A 78 -0.63 6.54 1.32
C LEU A 78 -1.40 7.70 0.70
N ARG A 79 -0.89 8.31 -0.36
CA ARG A 79 -1.61 9.37 -1.11
C ARG A 79 -2.92 8.84 -1.66
N ARG A 80 -2.87 7.63 -2.23
CA ARG A 80 -4.05 6.99 -2.80
C ARG A 80 -5.13 6.68 -1.75
N MET A 81 -4.73 6.36 -0.52
CA MET A 81 -5.66 6.19 0.59
C MET A 81 -6.17 7.52 1.15
N ALA A 82 -5.33 8.56 1.16
CA ALA A 82 -5.65 9.87 1.73
C ALA A 82 -6.70 10.65 0.94
N GLU A 83 -6.64 10.59 -0.40
CA GLU A 83 -7.43 11.46 -1.26
C GLU A 83 -8.27 10.69 -2.27
N ARG A 84 -9.45 11.25 -2.58
CA ARG A 84 -10.12 10.92 -3.84
C ARG A 84 -9.40 11.66 -4.95
N PRO A 85 -8.80 10.95 -5.91
CA PRO A 85 -8.12 11.60 -7.02
C PRO A 85 -9.11 12.43 -7.87
N PRO A 86 -8.64 13.42 -8.64
CA PRO A 86 -9.45 14.06 -9.67
C PRO A 86 -9.83 13.05 -10.77
N LEU A 87 -10.88 13.37 -11.54
CA LEU A 87 -11.47 12.45 -12.53
C LEU A 87 -10.52 12.02 -13.65
N ASP A 88 -9.50 12.83 -13.94
CA ASP A 88 -8.49 12.62 -14.97
C ASP A 88 -7.22 11.92 -14.46
N TYR A 89 -7.20 11.53 -13.18
CA TYR A 89 -6.06 10.86 -12.58
C TYR A 89 -5.89 9.42 -13.06
N ILE A 90 -4.75 9.12 -13.66
CA ILE A 90 -4.35 7.76 -14.02
C ILE A 90 -3.53 7.19 -12.86
N ALA A 91 -4.15 6.27 -12.11
CA ALA A 91 -3.47 5.58 -11.02
C ALA A 91 -2.42 4.61 -11.54
N THR A 92 -1.28 4.58 -10.86
CA THR A 92 -0.23 3.58 -11.10
C THR A 92 -0.69 2.19 -10.64
N PRO A 93 -0.09 1.10 -11.15
CA PRO A 93 -0.39 -0.24 -10.66
C PRO A 93 -0.23 -0.41 -9.15
N ALA A 94 0.79 0.21 -8.56
CA ALA A 94 1.03 0.20 -7.11
C ALA A 94 -0.10 0.87 -6.32
N GLU A 95 -0.61 2.00 -6.80
CA GLU A 95 -1.72 2.70 -6.14
C GLU A 95 -3.01 1.90 -6.21
N CYS A 96 -3.33 1.36 -7.38
CA CYS A 96 -4.50 0.52 -7.57
C CYS A 96 -4.43 -0.73 -6.69
N ALA A 97 -3.32 -1.46 -6.75
CA ALA A 97 -3.14 -2.70 -6.01
C ALA A 97 -3.14 -2.46 -4.49
N GLY A 98 -2.49 -1.41 -4.02
CA GLY A 98 -2.49 -1.02 -2.61
C GLY A 98 -3.90 -0.65 -2.13
N LEU A 99 -4.61 0.22 -2.84
CA LEU A 99 -5.98 0.62 -2.45
C LEU A 99 -6.95 -0.57 -2.47
N GLN A 100 -6.92 -1.39 -3.51
CA GLN A 100 -7.77 -2.59 -3.58
C GLN A 100 -7.48 -3.56 -2.44
N THR A 101 -6.21 -3.73 -2.07
CA THR A 101 -5.82 -4.54 -0.91
C THR A 101 -6.39 -3.96 0.38
N PHE A 102 -6.31 -2.64 0.57
CA PHE A 102 -6.85 -1.98 1.75
C PHE A 102 -8.37 -2.18 1.85
N ILE A 103 -9.11 -1.92 0.76
CA ILE A 103 -10.57 -2.13 0.68
C ILE A 103 -10.91 -3.60 1.00
N SER A 104 -10.20 -4.55 0.38
CA SER A 104 -10.44 -5.98 0.59
C SER A 104 -10.21 -6.42 2.04
N LEU A 105 -9.22 -5.83 2.73
CA LEU A 105 -8.89 -6.17 4.11
C LEU A 105 -9.76 -5.42 5.14
N CYS A 106 -10.22 -4.21 4.81
CA CYS A 106 -10.79 -3.28 5.77
C CYS A 106 -12.25 -2.88 5.55
N GLU A 107 -12.77 -2.98 4.31
CA GLU A 107 -14.11 -2.51 3.94
C GLU A 107 -15.05 -3.66 3.54
N ASP A 108 -14.54 -4.77 3.01
CA ASP A 108 -15.35 -5.95 2.65
C ASP A 108 -15.80 -6.81 3.86
N GLY A 109 -15.67 -6.27 5.08
CA GLY A 109 -16.24 -6.80 6.32
C GLY A 109 -17.54 -6.11 6.68
N GLY A 110 -18.61 -6.34 5.93
CA GLY A 110 -19.96 -6.21 6.47
C GLY A 110 -20.06 -7.11 7.72
N ASP A 111 -20.24 -6.49 8.88
CA ASP A 111 -20.23 -7.12 10.21
C ASP A 111 -18.95 -7.87 10.61
N GLY A 112 -17.92 -7.13 10.99
CA GLY A 112 -17.19 -7.39 12.24
C GLY A 112 -16.56 -8.78 12.50
N ALA A 113 -16.22 -9.55 11.48
CA ALA A 113 -15.49 -10.81 11.63
C ALA A 113 -14.10 -10.71 10.95
N PRO A 114 -13.00 -11.03 11.65
CA PRO A 114 -11.67 -10.96 11.06
C PRO A 114 -11.56 -11.95 9.90
N ALA A 115 -11.09 -11.47 8.75
CA ALA A 115 -10.80 -12.24 7.53
C ALA A 115 -9.86 -13.46 7.74
N ARG A 116 -9.30 -13.63 8.94
CA ARG A 116 -8.51 -14.78 9.38
C ARG A 116 -9.26 -16.12 9.45
N ALA A 117 -10.60 -16.15 9.38
CA ALA A 117 -11.35 -17.41 9.50
C ALA A 117 -11.53 -18.21 8.20
N ARG A 118 -11.22 -17.66 7.01
CA ARG A 118 -11.53 -18.34 5.73
C ARG A 118 -10.44 -19.24 5.15
N LEU A 119 -9.28 -19.36 5.79
CA LEU A 119 -8.18 -20.23 5.32
C LEU A 119 -8.06 -21.59 6.06
N HIS A 120 -8.94 -21.89 7.02
CA HIS A 120 -8.88 -23.15 7.78
C HIS A 120 -10.04 -24.14 7.56
N THR A 121 -10.88 -23.95 6.55
CA THR A 121 -12.04 -24.83 6.33
C THR A 121 -12.12 -25.39 4.90
N VAL A 122 -10.99 -25.86 4.39
CA VAL A 122 -10.97 -26.84 3.29
C VAL A 122 -9.97 -27.94 3.64
N LEU A 123 -10.40 -28.84 4.51
CA LEU A 123 -9.94 -30.23 4.58
C LEU A 123 -11.18 -31.11 4.62
#